data_AF-A0A1X7I7J2-F1
#
_entry.id   AF-A0A1X7I7J2-F1
#
_cell.length_a   1.000
_cell.length_b   1.000
_cell.length_c   1.000
_cell.angle_alpha   90.00
_cell.angle_beta   90.00
_cell.angle_gamma   90.00
#
_symmetry.space_group_name_H-M   'P 1'
#
loop_
_entity.id
_entity.type
_entity.pdbx_description
1 polymer ?
#
loop_
_entity_poly.entity_id
_entity_poly.type
_entity_poly.pdbx_seq_one_letter_code
_entity_poly.pdbx_strand_id
1 'polypeptide(L)'
;MTVKKTLVSLVSLALTIPLLTACGSGETAESTATGVPTQSTVTSTRSVESSTEEETTTEEETTEEETVEEPTEEVVEEPAPEAAPVDPILEDLYQEPDPVQGGHEPTEAQRAEIEQLVHGVYQVETFHQWLRYFPDNTCHELLAAQGGAQAMDLNGIPDQRLADMPMYANANPHIASITDIQVDGDRASAVVTAVSAGQSETRTQRYLHEDGRWKFCS
;
A
#
# COMPACT_ATOMS: atom_id res chain seq x y z
N MET A 1 -61.28 6.81 11.12
CA MET A 1 -61.43 5.47 10.53
C MET A 1 -60.02 5.01 10.21
N THR A 2 -59.27 4.24 11.02
CA THR A 2 -59.64 3.08 11.87
C THR A 2 -60.49 2.09 11.08
N VAL A 3 -60.14 0.82 10.87
CA VAL A 3 -59.15 -0.10 11.50
C VAL A 3 -58.43 -0.94 10.40
N LYS A 4 -57.43 -1.82 10.62
CA LYS A 4 -57.03 -2.66 11.79
C LYS A 4 -55.51 -3.04 11.73
N LYS A 5 -55.08 -3.95 12.61
CA LYS A 5 -53.79 -4.70 12.58
C LYS A 5 -54.10 -6.19 12.79
N THR A 6 -53.40 -7.11 12.12
CA THR A 6 -53.21 -8.56 12.43
C THR A 6 -52.39 -9.21 11.29
N LEU A 7 -51.51 -10.19 11.46
CA LEU A 7 -50.90 -10.80 12.65
C LEU A 7 -49.59 -11.52 12.25
N VAL A 8 -48.74 -11.84 13.23
CA VAL A 8 -47.49 -12.60 13.09
C VAL A 8 -47.75 -14.06 12.71
N SER A 9 -46.87 -14.65 11.90
CA SER A 9 -46.71 -16.12 11.83
C SER A 9 -45.22 -16.49 11.82
N LEU A 10 -44.75 -17.02 12.95
CA LEU A 10 -43.48 -17.73 13.04
C LEU A 10 -43.70 -19.18 12.57
N VAL A 11 -42.88 -19.65 11.64
CA VAL A 11 -42.68 -21.10 11.43
C VAL A 11 -41.18 -21.36 11.43
N SER A 12 -40.67 -21.79 12.58
CA SER A 12 -39.32 -22.34 12.71
C SER A 12 -39.31 -23.75 12.12
N LEU A 13 -38.58 -23.96 11.03
CA LEU A 13 -38.32 -25.30 10.51
C LEU A 13 -36.88 -25.69 10.85
N ALA A 14 -36.73 -26.45 11.93
CA ALA A 14 -35.47 -27.09 12.27
C ALA A 14 -35.34 -28.46 11.56
N LEU A 15 -34.10 -28.95 11.58
CA LEU A 15 -33.66 -30.35 11.54
C LEU A 15 -33.03 -30.95 10.25
N THR A 16 -31.81 -31.43 10.48
CA THR A 16 -31.05 -32.51 9.81
C THR A 16 -30.37 -32.31 8.45
N ILE A 17 -29.05 -32.22 8.54
CA ILE A 17 -28.05 -32.49 7.50
C ILE A 17 -27.81 -34.01 7.40
N PRO A 18 -27.72 -34.61 6.19
CA PRO A 18 -27.01 -35.86 5.98
C PRO A 18 -25.57 -35.59 5.46
N LEU A 19 -24.58 -35.84 6.31
CA LEU A 19 -23.16 -35.86 5.91
C LEU A 19 -22.91 -37.09 5.03
N LEU A 20 -22.46 -36.89 3.79
CA LEU A 20 -21.93 -37.99 2.98
C LEU A 20 -20.46 -38.23 3.32
N THR A 21 -20.17 -39.46 3.72
CA THR A 21 -18.88 -39.92 4.23
C THR A 21 -17.81 -39.95 3.15
N ALA A 22 -16.71 -39.23 3.36
CA ALA A 22 -15.47 -39.48 2.64
C ALA A 22 -14.88 -40.83 3.11
N CYS A 23 -14.64 -41.74 2.16
CA CYS A 23 -13.94 -42.99 2.41
C CYS A 23 -12.48 -42.83 1.99
N GLY A 24 -11.57 -42.73 2.96
CA GLY A 24 -10.13 -42.65 2.74
C GLY A 24 -9.41 -43.23 3.96
N SER A 25 -8.86 -44.43 3.83
CA SER A 25 -8.22 -45.17 4.92
C SER A 25 -6.91 -44.52 5.39
N GLY A 26 -6.63 -44.52 6.70
CA GLY A 26 -5.39 -43.92 7.23
C GLY A 26 -5.18 -43.99 8.74
N GLU A 27 -5.35 -45.19 9.32
CA GLU A 27 -4.75 -45.69 10.60
C GLU A 27 -4.87 -44.88 11.92
N THR A 28 -5.01 -45.63 13.02
CA THR A 28 -5.30 -45.13 14.37
C THR A 28 -4.05 -44.88 15.22
N ALA A 29 -4.04 -43.78 15.98
CA ALA A 29 -3.38 -43.73 17.29
C ALA A 29 -4.11 -42.75 18.23
N GLU A 30 -4.80 -43.29 19.23
CA GLU A 30 -5.38 -42.51 20.33
C GLU A 30 -4.32 -42.32 21.43
N SER A 31 -4.23 -41.12 22.00
CA SER A 31 -3.69 -40.92 23.36
C SER A 31 -4.23 -39.61 23.92
N THR A 32 -5.25 -39.74 24.78
CA THR A 32 -5.76 -38.63 25.60
C THR A 32 -4.78 -38.34 26.74
N ALA A 33 -4.35 -37.09 26.89
CA ALA A 33 -3.75 -36.60 28.13
C ALA A 33 -4.12 -35.13 28.36
N THR A 34 -5.03 -34.90 29.30
CA THR A 34 -5.37 -33.58 29.84
C THR A 34 -4.15 -32.96 30.55
N GLY A 35 -3.82 -31.69 30.26
CA GLY A 35 -2.67 -31.03 30.90
C GLY A 35 -2.58 -29.52 30.66
N VAL A 36 -3.30 -28.74 31.47
CA VAL A 36 -3.16 -27.28 31.66
C VAL A 36 -3.25 -27.06 33.18
N PRO A 37 -2.50 -26.12 33.83
CA PRO A 37 -1.67 -25.04 33.32
C PRO A 37 -0.19 -25.10 33.79
N THR A 38 0.66 -24.13 33.40
CA THR A 38 1.32 -23.19 34.35
C THR A 38 2.11 -22.08 33.64
N GLN A 39 1.88 -20.88 34.15
CA GLN A 39 2.59 -19.60 33.98
C GLN A 39 4.13 -19.68 33.93
N SER A 40 4.76 -18.84 33.11
CA SER A 40 6.11 -18.33 33.37
C SER A 40 6.29 -16.93 32.76
N THR A 41 6.13 -15.92 33.62
CA THR A 41 6.55 -14.54 33.36
C THR A 41 8.07 -14.48 33.37
N VAL A 42 8.70 -13.84 32.38
CA VAL A 42 10.13 -13.51 32.47
C VAL A 42 10.33 -12.02 32.22
N THR A 43 10.28 -11.25 33.31
CA THR A 43 10.75 -9.87 33.35
C THR A 43 12.27 -9.87 33.38
N SER A 44 12.93 -9.18 32.44
CA SER A 44 14.35 -8.85 32.55
C SER A 44 14.55 -7.35 32.43
N THR A 45 14.36 -6.67 33.55
CA THR A 45 14.92 -5.34 33.81
C THR A 45 16.44 -5.45 33.97
N ARG A 46 17.22 -4.66 33.22
CA ARG A 46 18.61 -4.40 33.55
C ARG A 46 18.94 -2.92 33.36
N SER A 47 18.72 -2.15 34.41
CA SER A 47 19.35 -0.83 34.56
C SER A 47 20.82 -1.02 34.92
N VAL A 48 21.69 -0.20 34.32
CA VAL A 48 22.99 0.18 34.88
C VAL A 48 23.12 1.69 34.70
N GLU A 49 23.36 2.38 35.81
CA GLU A 49 23.61 3.82 35.92
C GLU A 49 25.04 4.02 36.47
N SER A 50 25.53 5.26 36.47
CA SER A 50 26.78 5.73 37.11
C SER A 50 28.05 5.45 36.26
N SER A 51 28.99 6.39 36.06
CA SER A 51 29.12 7.79 36.53
C SER A 51 30.16 8.54 35.65
N THR A 52 29.96 9.81 35.29
CA THR A 52 30.48 11.04 35.95
C THR A 52 31.88 11.49 35.46
N GLU A 53 31.92 12.69 34.83
CA GLU A 53 32.97 13.77 34.82
C GLU A 53 34.45 13.38 34.49
N GLU A 54 35.34 14.24 33.97
CA GLU A 54 35.38 15.71 33.80
C GLU A 54 36.46 16.13 32.76
N GLU A 55 36.58 17.44 32.46
CA GLU A 55 37.82 18.15 32.05
C GLU A 55 38.48 17.89 30.64
N THR A 56 39.12 18.86 29.93
CA THR A 56 39.22 20.33 30.12
C THR A 56 39.82 21.08 28.89
N THR A 57 39.26 22.27 28.59
CA THR A 57 39.82 23.54 27.99
C THR A 57 40.54 23.67 26.62
N THR A 58 40.39 24.90 26.08
CA THR A 58 41.39 25.75 25.36
C THR A 58 41.42 25.81 23.81
N GLU A 59 40.95 26.97 23.29
CA GLU A 59 41.55 27.92 22.29
C GLU A 59 41.95 27.37 20.89
N GLU A 60 42.03 28.07 19.74
CA GLU A 60 41.66 29.40 19.18
C GLU A 60 41.63 29.22 17.62
N GLU A 61 41.30 30.15 16.70
CA GLU A 61 41.08 31.61 16.70
C GLU A 61 40.10 32.01 15.54
N THR A 62 39.75 33.30 15.46
CA THR A 62 39.42 34.16 14.29
C THR A 62 39.43 33.58 12.85
N THR A 63 38.39 33.91 12.05
CA THR A 63 38.50 34.34 10.63
C THR A 63 37.30 35.23 10.26
N GLU A 64 37.53 36.21 9.40
CA GLU A 64 36.65 37.36 9.10
C GLU A 64 35.41 37.02 8.24
N GLU A 65 34.28 37.68 8.52
CA GLU A 65 33.07 37.66 7.67
C GLU A 65 33.10 38.87 6.72
N GLU A 66 33.64 38.68 5.51
CA GLU A 66 33.66 39.72 4.47
C GLU A 66 32.33 39.72 3.70
N THR A 67 31.59 40.83 3.78
CA THR A 67 30.38 41.06 2.98
C THR A 67 30.75 41.29 1.52
N VAL A 68 30.25 40.42 0.62
CA VAL A 68 30.30 40.62 -0.84
C VAL A 68 28.89 40.54 -1.41
N GLU A 69 28.53 41.53 -2.24
CA GLU A 69 27.19 41.71 -2.80
C GLU A 69 26.83 40.69 -3.90
N GLU A 70 25.53 40.61 -4.20
CA GLU A 70 25.00 40.00 -5.42
C GLU A 70 25.68 40.52 -6.69
N PRO A 71 25.79 39.65 -7.71
CA PRO A 71 25.47 40.03 -9.07
C PRO A 71 24.25 39.25 -9.57
N THR A 72 23.13 39.94 -9.72
CA THR A 72 22.00 39.47 -10.52
C THR A 72 22.39 39.48 -12.01
N GLU A 73 22.37 38.34 -12.72
CA GLU A 73 22.07 38.35 -14.17
C GLU A 73 21.57 37.00 -14.72
N GLU A 74 20.49 37.11 -15.50
CA GLU A 74 19.87 36.15 -16.44
C GLU A 74 20.02 34.64 -16.24
N VAL A 75 19.01 34.04 -15.59
CA VAL A 75 18.57 32.68 -15.94
C VAL A 75 17.91 32.76 -17.32
N VAL A 76 18.60 32.23 -18.33
CA VAL A 76 17.98 31.96 -19.64
C VAL A 76 16.93 30.87 -19.42
N GLU A 77 15.65 31.23 -19.60
CA GLU A 77 14.53 30.29 -19.51
C GLU A 77 14.56 29.36 -20.73
N GLU A 78 15.30 28.26 -20.59
CA GLU A 78 15.27 27.15 -21.54
C GLU A 78 13.86 26.54 -21.49
N PRO A 79 13.10 26.51 -22.60
CA PRO A 79 11.71 26.09 -22.57
C PRO A 79 11.64 24.64 -22.11
N ALA A 80 10.84 24.38 -21.07
CA ALA A 80 10.60 23.04 -20.54
C ALA A 80 10.21 22.10 -21.69
N PRO A 81 10.76 20.89 -21.77
CA PRO A 81 10.45 19.95 -22.84
C PRO A 81 8.94 19.69 -22.83
N GLU A 82 8.28 20.05 -23.93
CA GLU A 82 6.83 19.94 -24.06
C GLU A 82 6.42 18.48 -23.81
N ALA A 83 5.42 18.32 -22.94
CA ALA A 83 4.97 17.00 -22.49
C ALA A 83 4.67 16.13 -23.73
N ALA A 84 5.25 14.93 -23.77
CA ALA A 84 4.86 13.96 -24.78
C ALA A 84 3.33 13.76 -24.65
N PRO A 85 2.55 13.92 -25.74
CA PRO A 85 1.11 13.92 -25.64
C PRO A 85 0.66 12.57 -25.07
N VAL A 86 -0.06 12.63 -23.94
CA VAL A 86 -0.84 11.50 -23.45
C VAL A 86 -1.75 11.05 -24.59
N ASP A 87 -1.77 9.74 -24.87
CA ASP A 87 -2.59 9.20 -25.94
C ASP A 87 -4.06 9.40 -25.55
N PRO A 88 -4.84 10.23 -26.27
CA PRO A 88 -6.20 10.57 -25.85
C PRO A 88 -7.15 9.36 -25.86
N ILE A 89 -6.75 8.24 -26.49
CA ILE A 89 -7.50 6.98 -26.43
C ILE A 89 -7.34 6.31 -25.06
N LEU A 90 -6.22 6.53 -24.35
CA LEU A 90 -5.96 5.97 -23.02
C LEU A 90 -6.67 6.75 -21.89
N GLU A 91 -6.92 8.05 -22.06
CA GLU A 91 -7.74 8.83 -21.12
C GLU A 91 -9.22 8.42 -21.17
N ASP A 92 -9.82 8.32 -22.37
CA ASP A 92 -11.24 7.99 -22.55
C ASP A 92 -11.58 6.57 -22.02
N LEU A 93 -10.58 5.69 -21.95
CA LEU A 93 -10.69 4.33 -21.40
C LEU A 93 -10.46 4.23 -19.88
N TYR A 94 -9.98 5.29 -19.21
CA TYR A 94 -9.82 5.30 -17.76
C TYR A 94 -10.99 6.04 -17.09
N GLN A 95 -11.75 5.33 -16.28
CA GLN A 95 -12.82 5.92 -15.50
C GLN A 95 -12.38 6.11 -14.05
N GLU A 96 -12.16 7.39 -13.70
CA GLU A 96 -11.86 7.88 -12.36
C GLU A 96 -12.90 7.38 -11.34
N PRO A 97 -12.51 6.64 -10.29
CA PRO A 97 -13.45 6.12 -9.31
C PRO A 97 -13.84 7.17 -8.27
N ASP A 98 -15.11 7.17 -7.84
CA ASP A 98 -15.55 8.00 -6.71
C ASP A 98 -14.80 7.64 -5.40
N PRO A 99 -14.44 8.60 -4.55
CA PRO A 99 -13.94 8.33 -3.19
C PRO A 99 -14.89 7.50 -2.34
N VAL A 100 -14.37 6.88 -1.27
CA VAL A 100 -15.17 6.10 -0.31
C VAL A 100 -16.17 7.00 0.40
N GLN A 101 -17.46 6.72 0.19
CA GLN A 101 -18.56 7.52 0.72
C GLN A 101 -18.76 7.22 2.21
N GLY A 102 -18.77 8.25 3.05
CA GLY A 102 -18.96 8.12 4.49
C GLY A 102 -17.73 7.61 5.26
N GLY A 103 -16.57 7.52 4.60
CA GLY A 103 -15.31 7.13 5.23
C GLY A 103 -14.85 8.08 6.34
N HIS A 104 -13.83 7.66 7.06
CA HIS A 104 -13.17 8.40 8.13
C HIS A 104 -11.67 8.48 7.87
N GLU A 105 -11.01 9.43 8.54
CA GLU A 105 -9.55 9.54 8.55
C GLU A 105 -8.91 8.21 9.01
N PRO A 106 -7.90 7.67 8.30
CA PRO A 106 -7.26 6.41 8.68
C PRO A 106 -6.55 6.52 10.03
N THR A 107 -6.46 5.39 10.72
CA THR A 107 -5.45 5.23 11.79
C THR A 107 -4.03 5.32 11.20
N GLU A 108 -3.05 5.64 12.05
CA GLU A 108 -1.64 5.71 11.65
C GLU A 108 -1.15 4.43 10.94
N ALA A 109 -1.57 3.26 11.43
CA ALA A 109 -1.23 1.98 10.82
C ALA A 109 -1.85 1.82 9.41
N GLN A 110 -3.15 2.12 9.25
CA GLN A 110 -3.82 2.05 7.95
C GLN A 110 -3.23 3.05 6.95
N ARG A 111 -2.89 4.26 7.40
CA ARG A 111 -2.19 5.26 6.60
C ARG A 111 -0.86 4.73 6.09
N ALA A 112 0.02 4.30 7.00
CA ALA A 112 1.35 3.83 6.65
C ALA A 112 1.31 2.62 5.69
N GLU A 113 0.32 1.74 5.83
CA GLU A 113 0.16 0.58 4.96
C GLU A 113 -0.35 0.96 3.54
N ILE A 114 -1.34 1.86 3.43
CA ILE A 114 -1.81 2.38 2.15
C ILE A 114 -0.68 3.18 1.45
N GLU A 115 0.05 4.00 2.20
CA GLU A 115 1.21 4.74 1.68
C GLU A 115 2.30 3.77 1.20
N GLN A 116 2.62 2.70 1.95
CA GLN A 116 3.57 1.67 1.53
C GLN A 116 3.13 0.93 0.26
N LEU A 117 1.84 0.60 0.13
CA LEU A 117 1.26 0.00 -1.08
C LEU A 117 1.41 0.92 -2.31
N VAL A 118 1.16 2.22 -2.15
CA VAL A 118 1.23 3.19 -3.26
C VAL A 118 2.67 3.51 -3.63
N HIS A 119 3.58 3.66 -2.65
CA HIS A 119 5.00 3.92 -2.91
C HIS A 119 5.74 2.70 -3.46
N GLY A 120 5.35 1.48 -3.07
CA GLY A 120 6.11 0.25 -3.36
C GLY A 120 6.29 -0.06 -4.85
N VAL A 121 5.38 0.41 -5.72
CA VAL A 121 5.48 0.22 -7.18
C VAL A 121 6.73 0.86 -7.80
N TYR A 122 7.30 1.89 -7.17
CA TYR A 122 8.53 2.56 -7.61
C TYR A 122 9.77 2.15 -6.80
N GLN A 123 9.60 1.31 -5.77
CA GLN A 123 10.68 0.82 -4.89
C GLN A 123 11.20 -0.57 -5.29
N VAL A 124 10.53 -1.25 -6.23
CA VAL A 124 11.01 -2.49 -6.85
C VAL A 124 12.30 -2.24 -7.66
N GLU A 125 13.17 -3.24 -7.72
CA GLU A 125 14.49 -3.11 -8.34
C GLU A 125 14.53 -3.57 -9.80
N THR A 126 13.74 -4.58 -10.16
CA THR A 126 13.80 -5.26 -11.47
C THR A 126 12.50 -5.18 -12.25
N PHE A 127 12.60 -5.34 -13.57
CA PHE A 127 11.45 -5.27 -14.47
C PHE A 127 10.40 -6.34 -14.16
N HIS A 128 10.82 -7.54 -13.80
CA HIS A 128 9.90 -8.62 -13.40
C HIS A 128 9.20 -8.32 -12.08
N GLN A 129 9.86 -7.66 -11.13
CA GLN A 129 9.22 -7.22 -9.89
C GLN A 129 8.16 -6.16 -10.18
N TRP A 130 8.47 -5.18 -11.04
CA TRP A 130 7.52 -4.15 -11.46
C TRP A 130 6.31 -4.74 -12.20
N LEU A 131 6.53 -5.63 -13.16
CA LEU A 131 5.46 -6.33 -13.90
C LEU A 131 4.55 -7.16 -12.97
N ARG A 132 5.11 -7.76 -11.91
CA ARG A 132 4.33 -8.50 -10.91
C ARG A 132 3.70 -7.63 -9.83
N TYR A 133 4.17 -6.39 -9.63
CA TYR A 133 3.74 -5.56 -8.52
C TYR A 133 2.22 -5.37 -8.49
N PHE A 134 1.61 -4.96 -9.60
CA PHE A 134 0.15 -4.83 -9.68
C PHE A 134 -0.58 -6.18 -9.54
N PRO A 135 -0.25 -7.25 -10.30
CA PRO A 135 -0.80 -8.60 -10.09
C PRO A 135 -0.76 -9.10 -8.63
N ASP A 136 0.34 -8.86 -7.90
CA ASP A 136 0.51 -9.35 -6.53
C ASP A 136 -0.19 -8.44 -5.49
N ASN A 137 -0.48 -7.17 -5.83
CA ASN A 137 -1.04 -6.15 -4.95
C ASN A 137 -2.44 -5.65 -5.34
N THR A 138 -3.14 -6.31 -6.27
CA THR A 138 -4.53 -5.98 -6.66
C THR A 138 -5.52 -6.93 -5.97
N CYS A 139 -6.73 -6.45 -5.70
CA CYS A 139 -7.79 -7.22 -5.06
C CYS A 139 -8.27 -8.39 -5.94
N HIS A 140 -8.69 -9.50 -5.32
CA HIS A 140 -9.10 -10.72 -6.03
C HIS A 140 -10.17 -10.50 -7.11
N GLU A 141 -11.16 -9.64 -6.85
CA GLU A 141 -12.26 -9.35 -7.79
C GLU A 141 -11.73 -8.72 -9.08
N LEU A 142 -10.91 -7.67 -8.96
CA LEU A 142 -10.32 -6.97 -10.09
C LEU A 142 -9.26 -7.82 -10.82
N LEU A 143 -8.50 -8.65 -10.09
CA LEU A 143 -7.62 -9.64 -10.69
C LEU A 143 -8.40 -10.66 -11.52
N ALA A 144 -9.47 -11.24 -10.97
CA ALA A 144 -10.29 -12.23 -11.67
C ALA A 144 -10.94 -11.64 -12.93
N ALA A 145 -11.41 -10.39 -12.87
CA ALA A 145 -11.93 -9.67 -14.02
C ALA A 145 -10.89 -9.46 -15.14
N GLN A 146 -9.60 -9.32 -14.78
CA GLN A 146 -8.47 -9.20 -15.72
C GLN A 146 -7.85 -10.55 -16.15
N GLY A 147 -8.49 -11.68 -15.85
CA GLY A 147 -8.00 -13.02 -16.23
C GLY A 147 -7.15 -13.74 -15.17
N GLY A 148 -7.00 -13.14 -13.98
CA GLY A 148 -6.33 -13.69 -12.81
C GLY A 148 -4.82 -13.39 -12.76
N ALA A 149 -4.22 -13.52 -11.57
CA ALA A 149 -2.78 -13.24 -11.36
C ALA A 149 -1.83 -14.10 -12.24
N GLN A 150 -2.31 -15.21 -12.81
CA GLN A 150 -1.54 -16.09 -13.69
C GLN A 150 -1.67 -15.75 -15.18
N ALA A 151 -2.40 -14.69 -15.56
CA ALA A 151 -2.55 -14.28 -16.96
C ALA A 151 -1.24 -13.72 -17.57
N MET A 152 -0.25 -13.36 -16.73
CA MET A 152 1.02 -12.78 -17.16
C MET A 152 2.17 -13.80 -17.03
N ASP A 153 2.49 -14.47 -18.14
CA ASP A 153 3.72 -15.25 -18.24
C ASP A 153 4.91 -14.32 -18.57
N LEU A 154 5.97 -14.38 -17.76
CA LEU A 154 7.21 -13.62 -17.98
C LEU A 154 8.31 -14.43 -18.69
N ASN A 155 8.03 -15.67 -19.12
CA ASN A 155 8.96 -16.46 -19.91
C ASN A 155 9.36 -15.72 -21.20
N GLY A 156 10.66 -15.55 -21.40
CA GLY A 156 11.22 -14.84 -22.55
C GLY A 156 11.29 -13.31 -22.40
N ILE A 157 10.72 -12.73 -21.35
CA ILE A 157 10.94 -11.33 -20.98
C ILE A 157 12.27 -11.25 -20.19
N PRO A 158 13.27 -10.47 -20.64
CA PRO A 158 14.50 -10.29 -19.86
C PRO A 158 14.21 -9.60 -18.53
N ASP A 159 14.71 -10.15 -17.42
CA ASP A 159 14.72 -9.40 -16.16
C ASP A 159 16.01 -8.56 -16.08
N GLN A 160 15.83 -7.26 -15.93
CA GLN A 160 16.90 -6.27 -15.83
C GLN A 160 16.53 -5.23 -14.78
N ARG A 161 17.54 -4.61 -14.17
CA ARG A 161 17.31 -3.58 -13.15
C ARG A 161 16.70 -2.34 -13.80
N LEU A 162 15.68 -1.76 -13.17
CA LEU A 162 14.99 -0.57 -13.67
C LEU A 162 15.93 0.63 -13.75
N ALA A 163 16.82 0.79 -12.76
CA ALA A 163 17.84 1.83 -12.72
C ALA A 163 18.85 1.76 -13.89
N ASP A 164 19.03 0.59 -14.50
CA ASP A 164 19.94 0.39 -15.63
C ASP A 164 19.24 0.63 -16.99
N MET A 165 17.91 0.84 -17.00
CA MET A 165 17.15 1.23 -18.19
C MET A 165 17.11 2.77 -18.33
N PRO A 166 17.69 3.35 -19.40
CA PRO A 166 17.74 4.82 -19.54
C PRO A 166 16.37 5.49 -19.55
N MET A 167 15.34 4.84 -20.11
CA MET A 167 13.97 5.38 -20.12
C MET A 167 13.39 5.53 -18.71
N TYR A 168 13.61 4.56 -17.82
CA TYR A 168 13.11 4.61 -16.45
C TYR A 168 13.95 5.56 -15.60
N ALA A 169 15.28 5.47 -15.70
CA ALA A 169 16.20 6.34 -14.96
C ALA A 169 16.01 7.83 -15.29
N ASN A 170 15.86 8.18 -16.57
CA ASN A 170 15.62 9.56 -16.99
C ASN A 170 14.21 10.06 -16.64
N ALA A 171 13.22 9.17 -16.59
CA ALA A 171 11.87 9.52 -16.16
C ALA A 171 11.77 9.78 -14.65
N ASN A 172 12.66 9.17 -13.84
CA ASN A 172 12.67 9.27 -12.38
C ASN A 172 11.26 9.16 -11.74
N PRO A 173 10.51 8.07 -12.02
CA PRO A 173 9.11 7.99 -11.64
C PRO A 173 8.94 7.79 -10.13
N HIS A 174 8.05 8.55 -9.50
CA HIS A 174 7.82 8.54 -8.06
C HIS A 174 6.41 9.03 -7.69
N ILE A 175 6.02 8.84 -6.43
CA ILE A 175 4.84 9.47 -5.83
C ILE A 175 5.26 10.80 -5.22
N ALA A 176 4.58 11.88 -5.60
CA ALA A 176 4.79 13.22 -5.04
C ALA A 176 3.89 13.50 -3.83
N SER A 177 2.66 12.98 -3.81
CA SER A 177 1.75 13.13 -2.67
C SER A 177 0.70 12.02 -2.59
N ILE A 178 0.28 11.72 -1.37
CA ILE A 178 -0.91 10.91 -1.05
C ILE A 178 -1.74 11.73 -0.07
N THR A 179 -2.96 12.10 -0.44
CA THR A 179 -3.87 12.93 0.35
C THR A 179 -5.27 12.31 0.42
N ASP A 180 -6.14 12.90 1.24
CA ASP A 180 -7.57 12.59 1.28
C ASP A 180 -7.87 11.09 1.48
N ILE A 181 -7.05 10.42 2.30
CA ILE A 181 -7.25 9.02 2.63
C ILE A 181 -8.54 8.89 3.46
N GLN A 182 -9.51 8.13 2.95
CA GLN A 182 -10.79 7.85 3.60
C GLN A 182 -10.97 6.34 3.73
N VAL A 183 -11.37 5.88 4.91
CA VAL A 183 -11.56 4.44 5.22
C VAL A 183 -12.98 4.18 5.72
N ASP A 184 -13.65 3.17 5.14
CA ASP A 184 -14.93 2.62 5.58
C ASP A 184 -14.81 1.09 5.68
N GLY A 185 -14.62 0.58 6.91
CA GLY A 185 -14.36 -0.84 7.16
C GLY A 185 -13.13 -1.34 6.38
N ASP A 186 -13.34 -2.35 5.54
CA ASP A 186 -12.31 -2.94 4.66
C ASP A 186 -12.14 -2.20 3.32
N ARG A 187 -12.75 -1.02 3.13
CA ARG A 187 -12.60 -0.20 1.91
C ARG A 187 -11.89 1.11 2.20
N ALA A 188 -11.05 1.55 1.28
CA ALA A 188 -10.44 2.87 1.34
C ALA A 188 -10.35 3.55 -0.03
N SER A 189 -10.16 4.87 -0.01
CA SER A 189 -9.76 5.67 -1.17
C SER A 189 -8.68 6.68 -0.76
N ALA A 190 -7.87 7.13 -1.70
CA ALA A 190 -6.94 8.25 -1.52
C ALA A 190 -6.77 9.01 -2.83
N VAL A 191 -6.43 10.29 -2.76
CA VAL A 191 -5.97 11.07 -3.91
C VAL A 191 -4.45 10.95 -3.99
N VAL A 192 -3.95 10.46 -5.12
CA VAL A 192 -2.54 10.15 -5.32
C VAL A 192 -1.99 10.97 -6.48
N THR A 193 -0.90 11.69 -6.25
CA THR A 193 -0.15 12.38 -7.31
C THR A 193 1.13 11.62 -7.60
N ALA A 194 1.24 11.06 -8.80
CA ALA A 194 2.47 10.48 -9.33
C ALA A 194 3.20 11.49 -10.24
N VAL A 195 4.52 11.37 -10.35
CA VAL A 195 5.36 12.17 -11.24
C VAL A 195 6.23 11.23 -12.06
N SER A 196 6.35 11.50 -13.37
CA SER A 196 7.22 10.76 -14.30
C SER A 196 7.63 11.68 -15.45
N ALA A 197 8.91 11.71 -15.81
CA ALA A 197 9.50 12.58 -16.84
C ALA A 197 9.14 14.07 -16.65
N GLY A 198 9.06 14.53 -15.39
CA GLY A 198 8.65 15.89 -15.02
C GLY A 198 7.15 16.17 -15.13
N GLN A 199 6.34 15.24 -15.64
CA GLN A 199 4.89 15.36 -15.71
C GLN A 199 4.25 14.82 -14.43
N SER A 200 3.28 15.55 -13.89
CA SER A 200 2.49 15.14 -12.71
C SER A 200 1.10 14.71 -13.11
N GLU A 201 0.62 13.59 -12.55
CA GLU A 201 -0.73 13.09 -12.72
C GLU A 201 -1.37 12.82 -11.35
N THR A 202 -2.55 13.39 -11.10
CA THR A 202 -3.30 13.22 -9.84
C THR A 202 -4.59 12.46 -10.12
N ARG A 203 -4.79 11.32 -9.43
CA ARG A 203 -5.98 10.47 -9.55
C ARG A 203 -6.47 9.98 -8.19
N THR A 204 -7.76 9.72 -8.08
CA THR A 204 -8.37 8.97 -6.99
C THR A 204 -8.09 7.49 -7.18
N GLN A 205 -7.53 6.86 -6.16
CA GLN A 205 -7.31 5.42 -6.10
C GLN A 205 -8.20 4.78 -5.05
N ARG A 206 -8.47 3.50 -5.24
CA ARG A 206 -9.40 2.70 -4.44
C ARG A 206 -8.68 1.46 -3.94
N TYR A 207 -9.00 1.08 -2.71
CA TYR A 207 -8.34 -0.02 -2.02
C TYR A 207 -9.35 -0.91 -1.31
N LEU A 208 -9.00 -2.19 -1.23
CA LEU A 208 -9.70 -3.19 -0.44
C LEU A 208 -8.70 -3.85 0.51
N HIS A 209 -9.09 -4.01 1.78
CA HIS A 209 -8.33 -4.75 2.78
C HIS A 209 -8.75 -6.21 2.74
N GLU A 210 -7.89 -7.09 2.24
CA GLU A 210 -8.12 -8.53 2.13
C GLU A 210 -6.82 -9.31 2.34
N ASP A 211 -6.93 -10.58 2.76
CA ASP A 211 -5.78 -11.40 3.21
C ASP A 211 -4.94 -10.77 4.33
N GLY A 212 -5.51 -9.82 5.08
CA GLY A 212 -4.83 -9.07 6.13
C GLY A 212 -3.89 -7.97 5.62
N ARG A 213 -4.13 -7.44 4.41
CA ARG A 213 -3.43 -6.26 3.87
C ARG A 213 -4.27 -5.43 2.92
N TRP A 214 -3.94 -4.14 2.75
CA TRP A 214 -4.51 -3.32 1.68
C TRP A 214 -4.00 -3.72 0.30
N LYS A 215 -4.88 -3.64 -0.70
CA LYS A 215 -4.61 -3.91 -2.12
C LYS A 215 -5.34 -2.90 -3.01
N PHE A 216 -4.81 -2.61 -4.19
CA PHE A 216 -5.48 -1.81 -5.23
C PHE A 216 -6.79 -2.47 -5.68
N CYS A 217 -7.85 -1.69 -5.85
CA CYS A 217 -9.17 -2.19 -6.24
C CYS A 217 -9.99 -1.11 -6.97
N SER A 218 -11.30 -1.31 -7.08
CA SER A 218 -12.30 -0.35 -7.58
C SER A 218 -13.34 -0.03 -6.49
#